data_AF-A0A0P7YB10-F1
#
_entry.id   AF-A0A0P7YB10-F1
#
_cell.length_a   1.000
_cell.length_b   1.000
_cell.length_c   1.000
_cell.angle_alpha   90.00
_cell.angle_beta   90.00
_cell.angle_gamma   90.00
#
_symmetry.space_group_name_H-M   'P 1'
#
loop_
_entity.id
_entity.type
_entity.pdbx_description
1 polymer ?
#
loop_
_entity_poly.entity_id
_entity_poly.type
_entity_poly.pdbx_seq_one_letter_code
_entity_poly.pdbx_strand_id
1 'polypeptide(L)'
;VVFSRHCSPCDIRELLCLSSNIPRNTAIMLVDSEGAMISIDPTMPTNSPKAFRVSDLKTEVTSRLAMLEKRVELEGLKAVEIEKIYCPCKYNFSDDGKKLSPRRDVPSYPKMLSCLEYMYHDLGLVKEFNMNPITLKRWLLSIQENYRNNPFHNFRHCFCVSQMMYGMIHLCNLQ
;
A
#
# COMPACT_ATOMS: atom_id res chain seq x y z
N VAL A 1 12.53 22.41 19.12
CA VAL A 1 12.55 23.22 17.89
C VAL A 1 12.78 24.67 18.31
N VAL A 2 13.71 25.37 17.65
CA VAL A 2 13.98 26.80 17.93
C VAL A 2 13.54 27.57 16.69
N PHE A 3 12.65 28.54 16.86
CA PHE A 3 12.18 29.40 15.78
C PHE A 3 12.96 30.71 15.78
N SER A 4 13.23 31.24 14.59
CA SER A 4 13.80 32.58 14.45
C SER A 4 12.73 33.63 14.78
N ARG A 5 13.13 34.77 15.35
CA ARG A 5 12.25 35.95 15.50
C ARG A 5 11.67 36.49 14.19
N HIS A 6 12.22 36.05 13.05
CA HIS A 6 11.76 36.41 11.72
C HIS A 6 10.75 35.41 11.13
N CYS A 7 10.50 34.28 11.80
CA CYS A 7 9.46 33.34 11.38
C CYS A 7 8.09 33.99 11.57
N SER A 8 7.16 33.79 10.64
CA SER A 8 5.76 34.15 10.84
C SER A 8 5.00 33.02 11.55
N PRO A 9 3.87 33.30 12.22
CA PRO A 9 2.98 32.25 12.73
C PRO A 9 2.53 31.26 11.64
N CYS A 10 2.47 31.68 10.38
CA CYS A 10 2.18 30.81 9.24
C CYS A 10 3.29 29.79 8.98
N ASP A 11 4.56 30.20 9.04
CA ASP A 11 5.71 29.31 8.84
C ASP A 11 5.80 28.28 9.96
N ILE A 12 5.52 28.71 11.19
CA ILE A 12 5.47 27.84 12.37
C ILE A 12 4.34 26.81 12.22
N ARG A 13 3.14 27.25 11.81
CA ARG A 13 2.00 26.36 11.55
C ARG A 13 2.30 25.36 10.44
N GLU A 14 2.94 25.81 9.35
CA GLU A 14 3.30 24.94 8.23
C GLU A 14 4.29 23.86 8.67
N LEU A 15 5.33 24.21 9.44
CA LEU A 15 6.27 23.24 9.98
C LEU A 15 5.60 22.20 10.88
N LEU A 16 4.68 22.63 11.76
CA LEU A 16 3.92 21.74 12.64
C LEU A 16 3.01 20.78 11.84
N CYS A 17 2.34 21.27 10.80
CA CYS A 17 1.54 20.45 9.89
C CYS A 17 2.40 19.40 9.18
N LEU A 18 3.55 19.82 8.62
CA LEU A 18 4.45 18.94 7.86
C LEU A 18 5.06 17.85 8.76
N SER A 19 5.55 18.22 9.95
CA SER A 19 6.14 17.28 10.91
C SER A 19 5.14 16.29 11.50
N SER A 20 3.88 16.70 11.64
CA SER A 20 2.80 15.85 12.17
C SER A 20 2.04 15.09 11.09
N ASN A 21 2.38 15.31 9.81
CA ASN A 21 1.70 14.74 8.64
C ASN A 21 0.18 14.98 8.65
N ILE A 22 -0.25 16.18 9.04
CA ILE A 22 -1.65 16.58 9.08
C ILE A 22 -1.97 17.63 8.00
N PRO A 23 -3.20 17.66 7.45
CA PRO A 23 -3.58 18.63 6.44
C PRO A 23 -3.39 20.07 6.93
N ARG A 24 -2.97 20.97 6.03
CA ARG A 24 -2.68 22.39 6.34
C ARG A 24 -3.86 23.19 6.93
N ASN A 25 -5.08 22.70 6.74
CA ASN A 25 -6.31 23.31 7.25
C ASN A 25 -6.78 22.71 8.59
N THR A 26 -5.98 21.84 9.20
CA THR A 26 -6.28 21.26 10.51
C THR A 26 -6.10 22.35 11.56
N ALA A 27 -7.08 22.52 12.45
CA ALA A 27 -6.93 23.37 13.61
C ALA A 27 -5.89 22.75 14.56
N ILE A 28 -4.81 23.48 14.86
CA ILE A 28 -3.73 23.04 15.75
C ILE A 28 -3.77 23.93 16.98
N MET A 29 -3.83 23.29 18.16
CA MET A 29 -3.74 23.93 19.46
C MET A 29 -2.54 23.34 20.19
N LEU A 30 -1.68 24.22 20.74
CA LEU A 30 -0.61 23.80 21.64
C LEU A 30 -1.09 23.98 23.08
N VAL A 31 -0.90 22.95 23.88
CA VAL A 31 -1.18 22.97 25.32
C VAL A 31 0.05 22.54 26.09
N ASP A 32 0.22 23.05 27.30
CA ASP A 32 1.21 22.54 28.23
C ASP A 32 0.72 21.24 28.91
N SER A 33 1.53 20.71 29.84
CA SER A 33 1.21 19.51 30.62
C SER A 33 0.02 19.69 31.58
N GLU A 34 -0.34 20.93 31.90
CA GLU A 34 -1.47 21.30 32.77
C GLU A 34 -2.73 21.62 31.94
N GLY A 35 -2.64 21.55 30.61
CA GLY A 35 -3.72 21.84 29.67
C GLY A 35 -3.89 23.32 29.35
N ALA A 36 -2.97 24.19 29.77
CA ALA A 36 -3.03 25.61 29.46
C ALA A 36 -2.62 25.86 28.00
N MET A 37 -3.31 26.80 27.35
CA MET A 37 -3.07 27.14 25.95
C MET A 37 -1.76 27.89 25.76
N ILE A 38 -0.95 27.42 24.81
CA ILE A 38 0.30 28.06 24.40
C ILE A 38 0.06 28.75 23.04
N SER A 39 0.32 30.05 22.99
CA SER A 39 0.27 30.84 21.75
C SER A 39 1.30 30.33 20.74
N ILE A 40 0.97 30.31 19.44
CA ILE A 40 1.89 29.92 18.36
C ILE A 40 2.50 31.19 17.76
N ASP A 41 3.64 31.61 18.31
CA ASP A 41 4.35 32.80 17.87
C ASP A 41 5.87 32.65 18.01
N PRO A 42 6.68 33.51 17.35
CA PRO A 42 8.13 33.41 17.36
C PRO A 42 8.79 33.66 18.73
N THR A 43 8.03 34.19 19.69
CA THR A 43 8.49 34.44 21.06
C THR A 43 8.13 33.32 22.03
N MET A 44 7.51 32.23 21.53
CA MET A 44 7.25 31.03 22.31
C MET A 44 8.48 30.53 23.07
N PRO A 45 8.30 30.02 24.30
CA PRO A 45 9.37 29.41 25.07
C PRO A 45 10.08 28.30 24.30
N THR A 46 11.40 28.27 24.36
CA THR A 46 12.19 27.21 23.73
C THR A 46 11.94 25.88 24.41
N ASN A 47 11.66 24.85 23.61
CA ASN A 47 11.45 23.52 24.14
C ASN A 47 12.77 22.98 24.74
N SER A 48 12.75 22.58 26.01
CA SER A 48 13.95 22.05 26.68
C SER A 48 14.24 20.61 26.23
N PRO A 49 15.51 20.17 26.19
CA PRO A 49 15.86 18.79 25.84
C PRO A 49 15.31 17.73 26.82
N LYS A 50 14.73 18.14 27.95
CA LYS A 50 14.00 17.23 28.85
C LYS A 50 12.64 16.79 28.29
N ALA A 51 12.09 17.49 27.31
CA ALA A 51 10.75 17.22 26.79
C ALA A 51 10.69 16.04 25.80
N PHE A 52 11.82 15.70 25.15
CA PHE A 52 11.89 14.57 24.21
C PHE A 52 13.29 13.97 24.25
N ARG A 53 13.46 12.79 24.87
CA ARG A 53 14.70 12.03 24.70
C ARG A 53 14.74 11.45 23.29
N VAL A 54 15.90 11.48 22.65
CA VAL A 54 16.12 10.91 21.32
C VAL A 54 15.75 9.41 21.27
N SER A 55 15.91 8.70 22.39
CA SER A 55 15.43 7.32 22.56
C SER A 55 13.93 7.19 22.35
N ASP A 56 13.16 8.13 22.90
CA ASP A 56 11.71 8.08 22.92
C ASP A 56 11.16 8.41 21.53
N LEU A 57 11.82 9.34 20.82
CA LEU A 57 11.53 9.63 19.42
C LEU A 57 11.87 8.45 18.51
N LYS A 58 12.99 7.75 18.75
CA LYS A 58 13.34 6.54 18.00
C LYS A 58 12.29 5.46 18.19
N THR A 59 11.87 5.22 19.44
CA THR A 59 10.83 4.24 19.76
C THR A 59 9.48 4.61 19.15
N GLU A 60 9.08 5.88 19.24
CA GLU A 60 7.83 6.39 18.65
C GLU A 60 7.84 6.31 17.12
N VAL A 61 8.95 6.69 16.47
CA VAL A 61 9.09 6.57 15.01
C VAL A 61 9.09 5.11 14.58
N THR A 62 9.75 4.22 15.33
CA THR A 62 9.75 2.77 15.04
C THR A 62 8.37 2.17 15.23
N SER A 63 7.66 2.57 16.28
CA SER A 63 6.28 2.17 16.56
C SER A 63 5.32 2.65 15.47
N ARG A 64 5.44 3.93 15.06
CA ARG A 64 4.65 4.50 13.95
C ARG A 64 4.97 3.84 12.62
N LEU A 65 6.24 3.54 12.35
CA LEU A 65 6.64 2.82 11.14
C LEU A 65 6.04 1.41 11.14
N ALA A 66 6.15 0.67 12.25
CA ALA A 66 5.56 -0.67 12.37
C ALA A 66 4.02 -0.63 12.28
N MET A 67 3.37 0.38 12.85
CA MET A 67 1.92 0.59 12.70
C MET A 67 1.52 0.94 11.26
N LEU A 68 2.33 1.73 10.56
CA LEU A 68 2.10 2.09 9.16
C LEU A 68 2.37 0.90 8.24
N GLU A 69 3.43 0.11 8.46
CA GLU A 69 3.69 -1.15 7.74
C GLU A 69 2.53 -2.12 7.94
N LYS A 70 2.10 -2.33 9.20
CA LYS A 70 0.93 -3.17 9.50
C LYS A 70 -0.35 -2.63 8.89
N ARG A 71 -0.54 -1.30 8.84
CA ARG A 71 -1.70 -0.68 8.19
C ARG A 71 -1.59 -0.78 6.66
N VAL A 72 -0.41 -0.70 6.07
CA VAL A 72 -0.20 -0.93 4.63
C VAL A 72 -0.41 -2.40 4.28
N GLU A 73 -0.05 -3.33 5.15
CA GLU A 73 -0.42 -4.74 5.02
C GLU A 73 -1.93 -4.93 5.14
N LEU A 74 -2.57 -4.31 6.12
CA LEU A 74 -4.02 -4.44 6.36
C LEU A 74 -4.85 -3.71 5.29
N GLU A 75 -4.42 -2.57 4.80
CA GLU A 75 -5.01 -1.84 3.67
C GLU A 75 -4.65 -2.51 2.34
N GLY A 76 -3.49 -3.17 2.24
CA GLY A 76 -3.17 -4.08 1.14
C GLY A 76 -4.12 -5.28 1.11
N LEU A 77 -4.46 -5.82 2.28
CA LEU A 77 -5.45 -6.88 2.48
C LEU A 77 -6.90 -6.40 2.33
N LYS A 78 -7.23 -5.14 2.65
CA LYS A 78 -8.57 -4.55 2.41
C LYS A 78 -8.76 -4.02 1.00
N ALA A 79 -7.70 -3.66 0.28
CA ALA A 79 -7.73 -3.45 -1.16
C ALA A 79 -8.03 -4.76 -1.90
N VAL A 80 -7.79 -5.89 -1.23
CA VAL A 80 -8.49 -7.15 -1.47
C VAL A 80 -9.81 -7.13 -0.67
N GLU A 81 -10.77 -6.29 -1.06
CA GLU A 81 -12.17 -6.56 -0.75
C GLU A 81 -12.53 -7.82 -1.54
N ILE A 82 -12.31 -8.97 -0.88
CA ILE A 82 -12.40 -10.36 -1.36
C ILE A 82 -13.80 -10.69 -1.92
N GLU A 83 -14.81 -9.85 -1.71
CA GLU A 83 -16.19 -10.12 -2.15
C GLU A 83 -16.45 -9.98 -3.67
N LYS A 84 -15.43 -9.70 -4.50
CA LYS A 84 -15.56 -9.77 -5.98
C LYS A 84 -14.44 -10.55 -6.67
N ILE A 85 -13.76 -11.46 -5.98
CA ILE A 85 -12.85 -12.43 -6.64
C ILE A 85 -13.61 -13.63 -7.25
N TYR A 86 -14.95 -13.63 -7.20
CA TYR A 86 -15.74 -14.40 -8.17
C TYR A 86 -15.64 -13.74 -9.55
N CYS A 87 -14.59 -14.04 -10.32
CA CYS A 87 -14.61 -13.81 -11.75
C CYS A 87 -15.61 -14.80 -12.36
N PRO A 88 -16.72 -14.35 -12.98
CA PRO A 88 -17.74 -15.24 -13.55
C PRO A 88 -17.27 -15.79 -14.91
N CYS A 89 -15.97 -16.07 -15.08
CA CYS A 89 -15.44 -16.67 -16.30
C CYS A 89 -15.92 -18.11 -16.44
N LYS A 90 -17.21 -18.28 -16.74
CA LYS A 90 -17.70 -19.43 -17.49
C LYS A 90 -16.95 -19.40 -18.81
N TYR A 91 -16.12 -20.41 -19.04
CA TYR A 91 -15.51 -20.69 -20.32
C TYR A 91 -16.59 -21.02 -21.34
N ASN A 92 -17.26 -20.00 -21.87
CA ASN A 92 -18.03 -20.13 -23.08
C ASN A 92 -17.06 -19.87 -24.23
N PHE A 93 -16.60 -20.96 -24.86
CA PHE A 93 -16.13 -20.94 -26.23
C PHE A 93 -17.32 -20.54 -27.10
N SER A 94 -17.47 -19.23 -27.34
CA SER A 94 -18.36 -18.73 -28.38
C SER A 94 -17.48 -18.33 -29.56
N ASP A 95 -17.46 -19.24 -30.52
CA ASP A 95 -17.00 -19.05 -31.89
C ASP A 95 -17.82 -17.93 -32.52
N ASP A 96 -17.28 -16.71 -32.55
CA ASP A 96 -17.78 -15.65 -33.43
C ASP A 96 -16.72 -14.55 -33.54
N GLY A 97 -16.05 -14.51 -34.70
CA GLY A 97 -14.91 -13.66 -35.03
C GLY A 97 -15.19 -12.14 -35.06
N LYS A 98 -15.58 -11.54 -33.94
CA LYS A 98 -15.75 -10.08 -33.80
C LYS A 98 -14.82 -9.52 -32.74
N LYS A 99 -13.85 -8.71 -33.20
CA LYS A 99 -13.07 -7.66 -32.50
C LYS A 99 -12.87 -7.87 -30.98
N LEU A 100 -11.67 -8.27 -30.57
CA LEU A 100 -11.27 -8.37 -29.16
C LEU A 100 -11.35 -7.01 -28.45
N SER A 101 -12.49 -6.70 -27.85
CA SER A 101 -12.54 -5.74 -26.75
C SER A 101 -11.89 -6.40 -25.51
N PRO A 102 -11.11 -5.66 -24.68
CA PRO A 102 -10.63 -6.20 -23.41
C PRO A 102 -11.84 -6.70 -22.61
N ARG A 103 -11.87 -8.01 -22.33
CA ARG A 103 -12.91 -8.61 -21.49
C ARG A 103 -12.98 -7.79 -20.18
N ARG A 104 -14.14 -7.20 -19.88
CA ARG A 104 -14.34 -6.14 -18.87
C ARG A 104 -14.01 -6.59 -17.44
N ASP A 105 -13.76 -7.88 -17.25
CA ASP A 105 -13.68 -8.55 -15.95
C ASP A 105 -12.24 -8.78 -15.48
N VAL A 106 -11.23 -8.56 -16.34
CA VAL A 106 -9.83 -8.72 -15.91
C VAL A 106 -9.37 -7.44 -15.20
N PRO A 107 -8.78 -7.56 -14.00
CA PRO A 107 -8.38 -6.40 -13.19
C PRO A 107 -7.38 -5.46 -13.88
N SER A 108 -7.18 -4.26 -13.32
CA SER A 108 -6.09 -3.36 -13.73
C SER A 108 -4.72 -3.94 -13.36
N TYR A 109 -3.63 -3.46 -14.00
CA TYR A 109 -2.26 -3.93 -13.76
C TYR A 109 -1.87 -4.05 -12.27
N PRO A 110 -2.10 -3.03 -11.41
CA PRO A 110 -1.78 -3.16 -9.99
C PRO A 110 -2.56 -4.29 -9.30
N LYS A 111 -3.83 -4.49 -9.68
CA LYS A 111 -4.67 -5.55 -9.13
C LYS A 111 -4.25 -6.94 -9.62
N MET A 112 -3.75 -7.08 -10.87
CA MET A 112 -3.25 -8.36 -11.39
C MET A 112 -2.06 -8.88 -10.58
N LEU A 113 -1.12 -8.02 -10.21
CA LEU A 113 0.03 -8.39 -9.38
C LEU A 113 -0.40 -8.90 -7.99
N SER A 114 -1.31 -8.20 -7.34
CA SER A 114 -1.87 -8.63 -6.04
C SER A 114 -2.61 -9.96 -6.15
N CYS A 115 -3.36 -10.19 -7.24
CA CYS A 115 -4.01 -11.47 -7.48
C CYS A 115 -2.99 -12.61 -7.67
N LEU A 116 -1.90 -12.39 -8.40
CA LEU A 116 -0.84 -13.39 -8.57
C LEU A 116 -0.17 -13.70 -7.23
N GLU A 117 0.18 -12.68 -6.44
CA GLU A 117 0.75 -12.86 -5.11
C GLU A 117 -0.18 -13.68 -4.20
N TYR A 118 -1.48 -13.37 -4.22
CA TYR A 118 -2.50 -14.13 -3.49
C TYR A 118 -2.48 -15.62 -3.87
N MET A 119 -2.46 -15.95 -5.16
CA MET A 119 -2.45 -17.34 -5.63
C MET A 119 -1.28 -18.14 -5.05
N TYR A 120 -0.10 -17.52 -4.91
CA TYR A 120 1.08 -18.18 -4.31
C TYR A 120 0.90 -18.46 -2.81
N HIS A 121 0.26 -17.55 -2.08
CA HIS A 121 -0.03 -17.74 -0.66
C HIS A 121 -1.15 -18.76 -0.43
N ASP A 122 -2.22 -18.67 -1.22
CA ASP A 122 -3.41 -19.50 -1.13
C ASP A 122 -3.11 -20.97 -1.47
N LEU A 123 -2.28 -21.21 -2.50
CA LEU A 123 -1.79 -22.56 -2.82
C LEU A 123 -0.76 -23.08 -1.80
N GLY A 124 -0.38 -22.32 -0.78
CA GLY A 124 0.59 -22.72 0.24
C GLY A 124 2.06 -22.69 -0.20
N LEU A 125 2.34 -22.36 -1.47
CA LEU A 125 3.70 -22.38 -2.07
C LEU A 125 4.70 -21.50 -1.30
N VAL A 126 4.26 -20.32 -0.84
CA VAL A 126 5.13 -19.42 -0.07
C VAL A 126 5.65 -20.09 1.19
N LYS A 127 4.78 -20.82 1.89
CA LYS A 127 5.12 -21.51 3.13
C LYS A 127 5.95 -22.77 2.85
N GLU A 128 5.53 -23.57 1.88
CA GLU A 128 6.18 -24.84 1.54
C GLU A 128 7.62 -24.65 1.07
N PHE A 129 7.86 -23.67 0.19
CA PHE A 129 9.18 -23.38 -0.35
C PHE A 129 9.96 -22.32 0.44
N ASN A 130 9.45 -21.91 1.61
CA ASN A 130 10.04 -20.85 2.45
C ASN A 130 10.41 -19.60 1.65
N MET A 131 9.49 -19.14 0.80
CA MET A 131 9.73 -18.03 -0.10
C MET A 131 9.73 -16.71 0.67
N ASN A 132 10.70 -15.85 0.40
CA ASN A 132 10.71 -14.50 0.94
C ASN A 132 9.62 -13.64 0.25
N PRO A 133 8.63 -13.08 0.97
CA PRO A 133 7.54 -12.31 0.37
C PRO A 133 8.00 -11.06 -0.41
N ILE A 134 9.09 -10.42 0.03
CA ILE A 134 9.68 -9.27 -0.67
C ILE A 134 10.29 -9.73 -2.00
N THR A 135 10.96 -10.88 -2.00
CA THR A 135 11.52 -11.47 -3.21
C THR A 135 10.41 -11.87 -4.19
N LEU A 136 9.31 -12.47 -3.70
CA LEU A 136 8.14 -12.81 -4.52
C LEU A 136 7.55 -11.57 -5.19
N LYS A 137 7.29 -10.50 -4.43
CA LYS A 137 6.78 -9.23 -4.98
C LYS A 137 7.70 -8.63 -6.04
N ARG A 138 9.00 -8.55 -5.76
CA ARG A 138 10.00 -8.03 -6.71
C ARG A 138 10.08 -8.89 -7.97
N TRP A 139 9.97 -10.21 -7.82
CA TRP A 139 9.97 -11.15 -8.93
C TRP A 139 8.73 -10.96 -9.82
N LEU A 140 7.53 -10.84 -9.25
CA LEU A 140 6.30 -10.57 -10.00
C LEU A 140 6.36 -9.21 -10.74
N LEU A 141 6.89 -8.17 -10.08
CA LEU A 141 7.12 -6.86 -10.71
C LEU A 141 8.11 -6.99 -11.89
N SER A 142 9.21 -7.69 -11.70
CA SER A 142 10.20 -7.94 -12.75
C SER A 142 9.57 -8.69 -13.94
N ILE A 143 8.73 -9.70 -13.70
CA ILE A 143 7.99 -10.38 -14.77
C ILE A 143 7.14 -9.37 -15.55
N GLN A 144 6.35 -8.55 -14.87
CA GLN A 144 5.51 -7.54 -15.52
C GLN A 144 6.32 -6.59 -16.40
N GLU A 145 7.41 -6.04 -15.87
CA GLU A 145 8.28 -5.09 -16.57
C GLU A 145 8.94 -5.69 -17.82
N ASN A 146 9.17 -7.01 -17.81
CA ASN A 146 9.78 -7.73 -18.94
C ASN A 146 8.77 -8.17 -20.01
N TYR A 147 7.45 -8.08 -19.76
CA TYR A 147 6.45 -8.32 -20.79
C TYR A 147 6.30 -7.11 -21.72
N ARG A 148 6.40 -7.35 -23.03
CA ARG A 148 6.21 -6.31 -24.05
C ARG A 148 4.73 -5.92 -24.18
N ASN A 149 4.50 -4.67 -24.57
CA ASN A 149 3.17 -4.13 -24.89
C ASN A 149 2.69 -4.57 -26.29
N ASN A 150 2.59 -5.87 -26.52
CA ASN A 150 2.02 -6.43 -27.76
C ASN A 150 0.49 -6.46 -27.69
N PRO A 151 -0.23 -6.47 -28.82
CA PRO A 151 -1.70 -6.56 -28.83
C PRO A 151 -2.26 -7.81 -28.13
N PHE A 152 -1.53 -8.93 -28.15
CA PHE A 152 -1.97 -10.19 -27.56
C PHE A 152 -1.00 -10.74 -26.52
N HIS A 153 0.25 -11.03 -26.91
CA HIS A 153 1.29 -11.56 -26.01
C HIS A 153 1.87 -10.47 -25.09
N ASN A 154 1.08 -10.04 -24.12
CA ASN A 154 1.38 -9.03 -23.12
C ASN A 154 1.14 -9.60 -21.71
N PHE A 155 1.45 -8.81 -20.68
CA PHE A 155 1.30 -9.24 -19.29
C PHE A 155 -0.14 -9.64 -18.91
N ARG A 156 -1.16 -9.02 -19.53
CA ARG A 156 -2.56 -9.41 -19.31
C ARG A 156 -2.82 -10.84 -19.79
N HIS A 157 -2.22 -11.26 -20.89
CA HIS A 157 -2.29 -12.65 -21.35
C HIS A 157 -1.58 -13.60 -20.38
N CYS A 158 -0.39 -13.23 -19.88
CA CYS A 158 0.31 -13.99 -18.84
C CYS A 158 -0.56 -14.19 -17.60
N PHE A 159 -1.20 -13.12 -17.11
CA PHE A 159 -2.13 -13.18 -15.99
C PHE A 159 -3.29 -14.15 -16.24
N CYS A 160 -3.93 -14.07 -17.42
CA CYS A 160 -5.05 -14.96 -17.77
C CYS A 160 -4.63 -16.44 -17.77
N VAL A 161 -3.44 -16.77 -18.28
CA VAL A 161 -2.92 -18.14 -18.28
C VAL A 161 -2.68 -18.63 -16.86
N SER A 162 -2.03 -17.82 -16.01
CA SER A 162 -1.81 -18.15 -14.60
C SER A 162 -3.12 -18.32 -13.82
N GLN A 163 -4.11 -17.45 -14.05
CA GLN A 163 -5.42 -17.53 -13.41
C GLN A 163 -6.20 -18.77 -13.85
N MET A 164 -6.11 -19.16 -15.13
CA MET A 164 -6.66 -20.42 -15.62
C MET A 164 -6.02 -21.62 -14.92
N MET A 165 -4.68 -21.66 -14.85
CA MET A 165 -3.98 -22.74 -14.14
C MET A 165 -4.42 -22.83 -12.67
N TYR A 166 -4.47 -21.70 -11.97
CA TYR A 166 -4.97 -21.62 -10.59
C TYR A 166 -6.40 -22.17 -10.48
N GLY A 167 -7.29 -21.82 -11.42
CA GLY A 167 -8.64 -22.39 -11.50
C GLY A 167 -8.65 -23.90 -11.74
N MET A 168 -7.79 -24.42 -12.62
CA MET A 168 -7.68 -25.87 -12.87
C MET A 168 -7.21 -26.63 -11.64
N ILE A 169 -6.26 -26.08 -10.88
CA ILE A 169 -5.78 -26.70 -9.64
C ILE A 169 -6.95 -26.96 -8.68
N HIS A 170 -7.86 -26.00 -8.54
CA HIS A 170 -9.05 -26.13 -7.68
C HIS A 170 -10.12 -27.03 -8.31
N LEU A 171 -10.46 -26.81 -9.59
CA LEU A 171 -11.53 -27.55 -10.28
C LEU A 171 -11.21 -29.04 -10.41
N CYS A 172 -9.94 -29.38 -10.58
CA CYS A 172 -9.47 -30.75 -10.76
C CYS A 172 -8.87 -31.35 -9.48
N ASN A 173 -8.88 -30.64 -8.34
CA ASN A 173 -8.27 -31.06 -7.07
C ASN A 173 -6.81 -31.52 -7.23
N LEU A 174 -5.96 -30.64 -7.77
CA LEU A 174 -4.53 -30.92 -7.98
C LEU A 174 -3.62 -30.42 -6.84
N GLN A 175 -4.21 -30.03 -5.70
CA GLN A 175 -3.48 -29.62 -4.50
C GLN A 175 -3.06 -30.82 -3.67
#